data_AF-A0A2E4EDP0-F1
#
_entry.id   AF-A0A2E4EDP0-F1
#
_cell.length_a   1.000
_cell.length_b   1.000
_cell.length_c   1.000
_cell.angle_alpha   90.00
_cell.angle_beta   90.00
_cell.angle_gamma   90.00
#
_symmetry.space_group_name_H-M   'P 1'
#
loop_
_entity.id
_entity.type
_entity.pdbx_description
1 polymer ?
#
loop_
_entity_poly.entity_id
_entity_poly.type
_entity_poly.pdbx_seq_one_letter_code
_entity_poly.pdbx_strand_id
1 'polypeptide(L)'
;MKSKKIEGWGLVLLLISFGWQMLDTELANSTRSAENYQFYKKFDAIYMLLSDMYSNSDYNDTPIRSSANFKHINGSWKIWSQMEAEKSNLKWQSEIVSVIRAVIFITGSILIIATKFYDFDNKKHEVT
;
A
#
# COMPACT_ATOMS: atom_id res chain seq x y z
N MET A 1 8.47 -17.39 36.71
CA MET A 1 8.25 -18.23 35.50
C MET A 1 7.04 -17.81 34.65
N LYS A 2 5.90 -17.39 35.24
CA LYS A 2 4.73 -16.90 34.47
C LYS A 2 4.98 -15.55 33.76
N SER A 3 5.69 -14.61 34.40
CA SER A 3 6.05 -13.30 33.83
C SER A 3 6.80 -13.41 32.50
N LYS A 4 7.87 -14.23 32.44
CA LYS A 4 8.62 -14.51 31.21
C LYS A 4 7.80 -15.13 30.07
N LYS A 5 6.76 -15.93 30.39
CA LYS A 5 5.87 -16.49 29.36
C LYS A 5 4.97 -15.41 28.76
N ILE A 6 4.47 -14.49 29.58
CA ILE A 6 3.61 -13.38 29.15
C ILE A 6 4.41 -12.38 28.30
N GLU A 7 5.65 -12.08 28.70
CA GLU A 7 6.58 -11.26 27.92
C GLU A 7 6.86 -11.88 26.54
N GLY A 8 7.09 -13.20 26.49
CA GLY A 8 7.26 -13.94 25.24
C GLY A 8 6.04 -13.83 24.31
N TRP A 9 4.82 -13.93 24.85
CA TRP A 9 3.60 -13.70 24.08
C TRP A 9 3.47 -12.27 23.57
N GLY A 10 3.86 -11.27 24.39
CA GLY A 10 3.91 -9.88 23.96
C GLY A 10 4.86 -9.65 22.78
N LEU A 11 6.05 -10.26 22.82
CA LEU A 11 7.03 -10.20 21.73
C LEU A 11 6.52 -10.86 20.45
N VAL A 12 5.85 -12.01 20.55
CA VAL A 12 5.24 -12.69 19.39
C VAL A 12 4.17 -11.81 18.75
N LEU A 13 3.32 -11.15 19.55
CA LEU A 13 2.30 -10.23 19.03
C LEU A 13 2.92 -9.03 18.31
N LEU A 14 4.01 -8.48 18.84
CA LEU A 14 4.76 -7.40 18.17
C LEU A 14 5.36 -7.86 16.84
N LEU A 15 5.97 -9.04 16.80
CA LEU A 15 6.53 -9.65 15.58
C LEU A 15 5.47 -9.84 14.50
N ILE A 16 4.30 -10.37 14.88
CA ILE A 16 3.18 -10.55 13.97
C ILE A 16 2.70 -9.20 13.43
N SER A 17 2.56 -8.20 14.29
CA SER A 17 2.13 -6.86 13.89
C SER A 17 3.12 -6.22 12.90
N PHE A 18 4.43 -6.34 13.17
CA PHE A 18 5.48 -5.83 12.30
C PHE A 18 5.55 -6.54 10.95
N GLY A 19 5.48 -7.88 10.97
CA GLY A 19 5.46 -8.67 9.74
C GLY A 19 4.27 -8.30 8.86
N TRP A 20 3.09 -8.12 9.46
CA TRP A 20 1.91 -7.65 8.76
C TRP A 20 2.09 -6.25 8.17
N GLN A 21 2.71 -5.33 8.91
CA GLN A 21 2.98 -3.98 8.44
C GLN A 21 3.92 -3.96 7.22
N MET A 22 4.94 -4.82 7.18
CA MET A 22 5.80 -4.93 6.00
C MET A 22 5.03 -5.42 4.78
N LEU A 23 4.17 -6.43 4.94
CA LEU A 23 3.35 -6.94 3.83
C LEU A 23 2.39 -5.88 3.28
N ASP A 24 1.70 -5.15 4.16
CA ASP A 24 0.80 -4.06 3.73
C ASP A 24 1.56 -2.96 2.97
N THR A 25 2.76 -2.61 3.44
CA THR A 25 3.60 -1.60 2.79
C THR A 25 4.00 -2.03 1.38
N GLU A 26 4.38 -3.30 1.20
CA GLU A 26 4.78 -3.83 -0.10
C GLU A 26 3.62 -4.01 -1.07
N LEU A 27 2.44 -4.37 -0.57
CA LEU A 27 1.21 -4.37 -1.36
C LEU A 27 0.83 -2.95 -1.81
N ALA A 28 0.95 -1.96 -0.92
CA ALA A 28 0.69 -0.56 -1.27
C ALA A 28 1.69 -0.04 -2.32
N ASN A 29 2.98 -0.35 -2.16
CA ASN A 29 4.03 0.01 -3.11
C ASN A 29 3.82 -0.62 -4.48
N SER A 30 3.46 -1.91 -4.51
CA SER A 30 3.14 -2.63 -5.75
C SER A 30 1.91 -2.04 -6.45
N THR A 31 0.85 -1.75 -5.69
CA THR A 31 -0.38 -1.12 -6.21
C THR A 31 -0.08 0.26 -6.81
N ARG A 32 0.68 1.09 -6.10
CA ARG A 32 1.10 2.41 -6.59
C ARG A 32 1.99 2.32 -7.83
N SER A 33 2.86 1.31 -7.90
CA SER A 33 3.68 1.06 -9.09
C SER A 33 2.83 0.66 -10.29
N ALA A 34 1.80 -0.17 -10.10
CA ALA A 34 0.86 -0.55 -11.14
C ALA A 34 0.01 0.64 -11.64
N GLU A 35 -0.42 1.53 -10.73
CA GLU A 35 -1.10 2.79 -11.07
C GLU A 35 -0.21 3.71 -11.91
N ASN A 36 1.04 3.90 -11.46
CA ASN A 36 2.03 4.69 -12.18
C ASN A 36 2.29 4.10 -13.57
N TYR A 37 2.42 2.79 -13.69
CA TYR A 37 2.58 2.12 -14.98
C TYR A 37 1.41 2.40 -15.93
N GLN A 38 0.17 2.32 -15.44
CA GLN A 38 -1.01 2.68 -16.23
C GLN A 38 -1.01 4.15 -16.64
N PHE A 39 -0.56 5.05 -15.76
CA PHE A 39 -0.43 6.47 -16.07
C PHE A 39 0.63 6.70 -17.17
N TYR A 40 1.84 6.16 -17.00
CA TYR A 40 2.91 6.28 -18.00
C TYR A 40 2.50 5.70 -19.35
N LYS A 41 1.84 4.55 -19.37
CA LYS A 41 1.33 3.97 -20.62
C LYS A 41 0.34 4.88 -21.35
N LYS A 42 -0.54 5.57 -20.62
CA LYS A 42 -1.47 6.56 -21.20
C LYS A 42 -0.73 7.79 -21.70
N PHE A 43 0.24 8.28 -20.91
CA PHE A 43 1.06 9.43 -21.28
C PHE A 43 1.91 9.15 -22.52
N ASP A 44 2.57 7.99 -22.60
CA ASP A 44 3.37 7.57 -23.75
C ASP A 44 2.52 7.44 -25.01
N ALA A 45 1.29 6.92 -24.89
CA ALA A 45 0.37 6.86 -26.03
C ALA A 45 -0.05 8.26 -26.53
N ILE A 46 -0.27 9.22 -25.62
CA ILE A 46 -0.54 10.62 -25.99
C ILE A 46 0.70 11.24 -26.62
N TYR A 47 1.87 11.02 -26.04
CA TYR A 47 3.14 11.57 -26.51
C TYR A 47 3.50 11.03 -27.89
N MET A 48 3.32 9.73 -28.13
CA MET A 48 3.51 9.09 -29.43
C MET A 48 2.57 9.66 -30.49
N LEU A 49 1.30 9.90 -30.13
CA LEU A 49 0.32 10.52 -31.02
C LEU A 49 0.69 11.97 -31.33
N LEU A 50 1.11 12.74 -30.33
CA LEU A 50 1.54 14.13 -30.50
C LEU A 50 2.81 14.22 -31.35
N SER A 51 3.76 13.32 -31.11
CA SER A 51 5.00 13.19 -31.87
C SER A 51 4.72 12.79 -33.32
N ASP A 52 3.80 11.86 -33.56
CA ASP A 52 3.37 11.45 -34.91
C ASP A 52 2.71 12.61 -35.65
N MET A 53 1.79 13.33 -34.98
CA MET A 53 1.14 14.53 -35.54
C MET A 53 2.15 15.63 -35.88
N TYR A 54 3.17 15.84 -35.04
CA TYR A 54 4.19 16.86 -35.27
C TYR A 54 5.21 16.45 -36.34
N SER A 55 5.52 15.16 -36.44
CA SER A 55 6.54 14.63 -37.36
C SER A 55 6.00 14.38 -38.77
N ASN A 56 4.70 14.08 -38.91
CA ASN A 56 4.03 13.80 -40.19
C ASN A 56 3.08 14.92 -40.66
N SER A 57 3.13 16.11 -40.06
CA SER A 57 2.51 17.29 -40.67
C SER A 57 3.42 17.79 -41.78
N ASP A 58 2.94 17.82 -43.02
CA ASP A 58 3.65 18.38 -44.18
C ASP A 58 3.70 19.92 -44.13
N TYR A 59 4.15 20.47 -42.98
CA TYR A 59 4.24 21.86 -42.51
C TYR A 59 2.92 22.50 -42.05
N ASN A 60 2.76 22.70 -40.73
CA ASN A 60 1.97 23.71 -39.97
C ASN A 60 0.64 24.30 -40.53
N ASP A 61 0.06 23.78 -41.62
CA ASP A 61 -1.03 24.43 -42.38
C ASP A 61 -1.87 23.43 -43.20
N THR A 62 -1.82 22.12 -42.92
CA THR A 62 -2.75 21.13 -43.52
C THR A 62 -3.51 20.33 -42.47
N PRO A 63 -4.78 19.97 -42.71
CA PRO A 63 -5.62 19.32 -41.71
C PRO A 63 -5.09 17.92 -41.42
N ILE A 64 -4.35 17.83 -40.31
CA ILE A 64 -3.67 16.66 -39.79
C ILE A 64 -4.60 15.44 -39.83
N ARG A 65 -4.31 14.47 -40.70
CA ARG A 65 -4.89 13.13 -40.65
C ARG A 65 -3.88 12.17 -40.01
N SER A 66 -3.56 12.39 -38.73
CA SER A 66 -2.96 11.31 -37.93
C SER A 66 -4.07 10.30 -37.63
N SER A 67 -3.99 9.12 -38.25
CA SER A 67 -4.91 8.02 -37.97
C SER A 67 -4.42 7.26 -36.75
N ALA A 68 -4.58 7.85 -35.57
CA ALA A 68 -4.39 7.11 -34.34
C ALA A 68 -5.51 6.06 -34.21
N ASN A 69 -5.13 4.79 -34.05
CA ASN A 69 -6.08 3.72 -33.77
C ASN A 69 -6.54 3.81 -32.31
N PHE A 70 -7.38 4.80 -32.01
CA PHE A 70 -7.98 5.01 -30.70
C PHE A 70 -8.75 3.79 -30.21
N LYS A 71 -9.27 2.96 -31.13
CA LYS A 71 -9.95 1.71 -30.77
C LYS A 71 -8.99 0.71 -30.10
N HIS A 72 -7.76 0.58 -30.61
CA HIS A 72 -6.73 -0.26 -29.99
C HIS A 72 -6.19 0.37 -28.69
N ILE A 73 -5.99 1.69 -28.65
CA ILE A 73 -5.47 2.39 -27.47
C ILE A 73 -6.48 2.30 -26.32
N ASN A 74 -7.75 2.63 -26.59
CA ASN A 74 -8.85 2.62 -25.63
C ASN A 74 -9.13 1.21 -25.07
N GLY A 75 -8.96 0.15 -25.88
CA GLY A 75 -9.11 -1.23 -25.41
C GLY A 75 -8.12 -1.65 -24.32
N SER A 76 -6.99 -0.95 -24.21
CA SER A 76 -5.95 -1.23 -23.21
C SER A 76 -5.96 -0.28 -22.00
N TRP A 77 -6.82 0.74 -22.04
CA TRP A 77 -6.94 1.75 -21.00
C TRP A 77 -8.06 1.34 -20.03
N LYS A 78 -7.71 0.95 -18.81
CA LYS A 78 -8.72 0.86 -17.75
C LYS A 78 -9.26 2.26 -17.46
N ILE A 79 -10.59 2.37 -17.39
CA ILE A 79 -11.28 3.60 -17.02
C ILE A 79 -11.06 3.84 -15.52
N TRP A 80 -10.67 5.06 -15.17
CA TRP A 80 -10.36 5.42 -13.78
C TRP A 80 -11.51 5.09 -12.81
N SER A 81 -12.75 5.38 -13.19
CA SER A 81 -13.93 5.08 -12.37
C SER A 81 -14.12 3.59 -12.10
N GLN A 82 -13.75 2.72 -13.04
CA GLN A 82 -13.78 1.27 -12.84
C GLN A 82 -12.66 0.81 -11.90
N MET A 83 -11.46 1.38 -12.02
CA MET A 83 -10.35 1.12 -11.10
C MET A 83 -10.66 1.59 -9.67
N GLU A 84 -11.33 2.73 -9.53
CA GLU A 84 -11.73 3.27 -8.23
C GLU A 84 -12.82 2.42 -7.57
N ALA A 85 -13.79 1.94 -8.36
CA ALA A 85 -14.84 1.05 -7.87
C ALA A 85 -14.28 -0.32 -7.43
N GLU A 86 -13.30 -0.88 -8.15
CA GLU A 86 -12.60 -2.10 -7.75
C GLU A 86 -11.81 -1.90 -6.42
N LYS A 87 -11.28 -0.70 -6.19
CA LYS A 87 -10.49 -0.38 -4.99
C LYS A 87 -11.30 0.02 -3.78
N SER A 88 -12.49 0.58 -3.94
CA SER A 88 -13.27 1.09 -2.81
C SER A 88 -13.59 -0.01 -1.79
N ASN A 89 -13.94 -1.21 -2.27
CA ASN A 89 -14.17 -2.38 -1.43
C ASN A 89 -12.89 -2.87 -0.73
N LEU A 90 -11.75 -2.82 -1.41
CA LEU A 90 -10.45 -3.20 -0.86
C LEU A 90 -9.95 -2.18 0.18
N LYS A 91 -10.26 -0.89 -0.01
CA LYS A 91 -9.85 0.19 0.88
C LYS A 91 -10.50 0.06 2.26
N TRP A 92 -11.81 -0.20 2.30
CA TRP A 92 -12.51 -0.41 3.57
C TRP A 92 -11.98 -1.63 4.34
N GLN A 93 -11.69 -2.73 3.63
CA GLN A 93 -11.08 -3.92 4.24
C GLN A 93 -9.68 -3.63 4.78
N SER A 94 -8.85 -2.90 4.03
CA SER A 94 -7.51 -2.49 4.46
C SER A 94 -7.54 -1.58 5.69
N GLU A 95 -8.50 -0.65 5.77
CA GLU A 95 -8.69 0.22 6.93
C GLU A 95 -9.03 -0.59 8.20
N ILE A 96 -9.95 -1.56 8.10
CA ILE A 96 -10.30 -2.43 9.23
C ILE A 96 -9.11 -3.29 9.67
N VAL A 97 -8.41 -3.89 8.73
CA VAL A 97 -7.21 -4.71 9.01
C VAL A 97 -6.12 -3.87 9.69
N SER A 98 -5.95 -2.62 9.27
CA SER A 98 -5.00 -1.69 9.89
C SER A 98 -5.36 -1.40 11.37
N VAL A 99 -6.65 -1.21 11.67
CA VAL A 99 -7.12 -1.02 13.05
C VAL A 99 -6.88 -2.28 13.89
N ILE A 100 -7.19 -3.46 13.37
CA ILE A 100 -6.95 -4.73 14.06
C ILE A 100 -5.45 -4.89 14.39
N ARG A 101 -4.57 -4.62 13.42
CA ARG A 101 -3.12 -4.64 13.63
C ARG A 101 -2.68 -3.66 14.71
N ALA A 102 -3.23 -2.45 14.72
CA ALA A 102 -2.91 -1.45 15.74
C ALA A 102 -3.31 -1.92 17.15
N VAL A 103 -4.48 -2.56 17.27
CA VAL A 103 -4.90 -3.18 18.54
C VAL A 103 -3.92 -4.26 18.97
N ILE A 104 -3.53 -5.18 18.07
CA ILE A 104 -2.54 -6.24 18.36
C ILE A 104 -1.21 -5.64 18.84
N PHE A 105 -0.73 -4.58 18.18
CA PHE A 105 0.50 -3.89 18.55
C PHE A 105 0.42 -3.29 19.95
N ILE A 106 -0.67 -2.57 20.26
CA ILE A 106 -0.89 -1.94 21.56
C ILE A 106 -0.99 -3.02 22.65
N THR A 107 -1.76 -4.08 22.42
CA THR A 107 -1.89 -5.19 23.37
C THR A 107 -0.55 -5.88 23.63
N GLY A 108 0.23 -6.18 22.57
CA GLY A 108 1.56 -6.75 22.71
C GLY A 108 2.51 -5.85 23.50
N SER A 109 2.47 -4.54 23.24
CA SER A 109 3.27 -3.54 23.96
C SER A 109 2.90 -3.46 25.44
N ILE A 110 1.61 -3.43 25.76
CA ILE A 110 1.12 -3.40 27.15
C ILE A 110 1.56 -4.66 27.90
N LEU A 111 1.52 -5.84 27.28
CA LEU A 111 1.94 -7.08 27.93
C LEU A 111 3.43 -7.08 28.31
N ILE A 112 4.30 -6.54 27.44
CA ILE A 112 5.73 -6.40 27.73
C ILE A 112 5.96 -5.35 28.84
N ILE A 113 5.28 -4.22 28.77
CA ILE A 113 5.45 -3.15 29.76
C ILE A 113 4.96 -3.62 31.14
N ALA A 114 3.76 -4.20 31.21
CA ALA A 114 3.15 -4.65 32.46
C ALA A 114 3.99 -5.74 33.13
N THR A 115 4.53 -6.71 32.38
CA THR A 115 5.43 -7.74 32.93
C THR A 115 6.72 -7.13 33.48
N LYS A 116 7.29 -6.14 32.79
CA LYS A 116 8.50 -5.44 33.26
C LYS A 116 8.28 -4.66 34.56
N PHE A 117 7.14 -3.99 34.70
CA PHE A 117 6.79 -3.30 35.95
C PHE A 117 6.51 -4.28 37.10
N TYR A 118 5.84 -5.39 36.83
CA TYR A 118 5.54 -6.42 37.84
C TYR A 118 6.81 -7.15 38.34
N ASP A 119 7.76 -7.42 37.45
CA ASP A 119 9.06 -7.99 37.84
C ASP A 119 9.92 -6.98 38.62
N PHE A 120 9.80 -5.68 38.33
CA PHE A 120 10.54 -4.63 39.04
C PHE A 120 10.04 -4.43 40.48
N ASP A 121 8.72 -4.47 40.70
CA ASP A 121 8.11 -4.30 42.02
C ASP A 121 8.41 -5.49 42.95
N ASN A 122 8.32 -6.73 42.43
CA ASN A 122 8.68 -7.94 43.18
C ASN A 122 10.17 -7.94 43.60
N LYS A 123 11.08 -7.48 42.73
CA LYS A 123 12.50 -7.36 43.09
C LYS A 123 12.76 -6.33 44.19
N LYS A 124 11.93 -5.30 44.31
CA LYS A 124 12.09 -4.26 45.34
C LYS A 124 11.71 -4.77 46.73
N HIS A 125 10.75 -5.70 46.80
CA HIS A 125 10.30 -6.34 48.03
C HIS A 125 11.22 -7.46 48.55
N GLU A 126 12.08 -8.05 47.71
CA GLU A 126 13.07 -9.07 48.17
C GLU A 126 14.34 -8.47 48.80
N VAL A 127 14.56 -7.15 48.67
CA VAL A 127 15.82 -6.49 49.09
C VAL A 127 15.69 -5.73 50.43
N THR A 128 14.48 -5.67 51.01
CA THR A 128 14.19 -5.14 52.35
C THR A 128 13.83 -6.27 53.30
#